data_AF-A0A9D8PFF8-F1
#
_entry.id   AF-A0A9D8PFF8-F1
#
_cell.length_a   1.000
_cell.length_b   1.000
_cell.length_c   1.000
_cell.angle_alpha   90.00
_cell.angle_beta   90.00
_cell.angle_gamma   90.00
#
_symmetry.space_group_name_H-M   'P 1'
#
loop_
_entity.id
_entity.type
_entity.pdbx_description
1 polymer ?
#
loop_
_entity_poly.entity_id
_entity_poly.type
_entity_poly.pdbx_seq_one_letter_code
_entity_poly.pdbx_strand_id
1 'polypeptide(L)'
;MNSTSFSRLLARSGLILLILFGVVVAFDVSPPKLLQPDWLLNFGITLSNTISIPFVGIVLVYVASYIDLQACNKLYVRVARLSALLAMLFLLVQPMLAFALWKNFQDLRVYNKEQSNLIQRKGADLTRAIQNSTTFADLQINMSRLQGPNIPDQARAVPLAELKKQLLYSIQTAQKSFASRLPSPTSDAYKAIYKRMARASLISLLGTVGFGLLAINPNTEKNILILYFKSIGLFGITPASIYKFYKEYAENQREKKQLQGVTKERRKSTLNYQRQKRKAEVLQLREQKRQLNEDRKLAERRQRERERMLELEHKRARKQELEEEQEQSDRR
;
A
#
# COMPACT_ATOMS: atom_id res chain seq x y z
N MET A 1 -57.19 14.91 14.66
CA MET A 1 -55.94 15.45 15.26
C MET A 1 -55.62 16.76 14.56
N ASN A 2 -55.44 17.86 15.30
CA ASN A 2 -55.08 19.15 14.71
C ASN A 2 -53.66 19.06 14.12
N SER A 3 -53.46 19.51 12.88
CA SER A 3 -52.16 19.52 12.18
C SER A 3 -51.06 20.20 13.01
N THR A 4 -51.44 21.24 13.75
CA THR A 4 -50.58 22.00 14.67
C THR A 4 -50.05 21.16 15.84
N SER A 5 -50.89 20.31 16.46
CA SER A 5 -50.48 19.43 17.55
C SER A 5 -49.51 18.34 17.08
N PHE A 6 -49.75 17.80 15.88
CA PHE A 6 -48.88 16.77 15.29
C PHE A 6 -47.49 17.34 14.92
N SER A 7 -47.44 18.51 14.29
CA SER A 7 -46.17 19.21 13.99
C SER A 7 -45.34 19.47 15.26
N ARG A 8 -45.97 19.95 16.33
CA ARG A 8 -45.29 20.19 17.62
C ARG A 8 -44.72 18.92 18.24
N LEU A 9 -45.43 17.79 18.11
CA LEU A 9 -44.95 16.50 18.61
C LEU A 9 -43.70 16.04 17.86
N LEU A 10 -43.72 16.08 16.52
CA LEU A 10 -42.56 15.75 15.69
C LEU A 10 -41.34 16.62 16.01
N ALA A 11 -41.55 17.93 16.14
CA ALA A 11 -40.51 18.87 16.49
C ALA A 11 -39.87 18.58 17.86
N ARG A 12 -40.68 18.24 18.87
CA ARG A 12 -40.19 17.86 20.21
C ARG A 12 -39.41 16.55 20.19
N SER A 13 -39.94 15.53 19.50
CA SER A 13 -39.23 14.26 19.33
C SER A 13 -37.87 14.44 18.66
N GLY A 14 -37.80 15.28 17.61
CA GLY A 14 -36.54 15.61 16.96
C GLY A 14 -35.53 16.31 17.88
N LEU A 15 -36.01 17.23 18.73
CA LEU A 15 -35.18 17.92 19.72
C LEU A 15 -34.67 16.94 20.80
N ILE A 16 -35.51 16.03 21.29
CA ILE A 16 -35.12 15.00 22.26
C ILE A 16 -34.02 14.11 21.68
N LEU A 17 -34.13 13.69 20.41
CA LEU A 17 -33.08 12.91 19.73
C LEU A 17 -31.76 13.68 19.64
N LEU A 18 -31.80 14.99 19.38
CA LEU A 18 -30.60 15.82 19.35
C LEU A 18 -29.94 15.94 20.72
N ILE A 19 -30.73 16.09 21.79
CA ILE A 19 -30.21 16.09 23.17
C ILE A 19 -29.59 14.73 23.50
N LEU A 20 -30.30 13.63 23.17
CA LEU A 20 -29.82 12.28 23.41
C LEU A 20 -28.47 12.02 22.71
N PHE A 21 -28.34 12.45 21.45
CA PHE A 21 -27.07 12.40 20.74
C PHE A 21 -25.95 13.13 21.49
N GLY A 22 -26.21 14.37 21.95
CA GLY A 22 -25.24 15.14 22.72
C GLY A 22 -24.80 14.43 24.01
N VAL A 23 -25.75 13.81 24.72
CA VAL A 23 -25.48 13.04 25.94
C VAL A 23 -24.63 11.81 25.63
N VAL A 24 -25.01 11.00 24.64
CA VAL A 24 -24.26 9.80 24.25
C VAL A 24 -22.81 10.15 23.88
N VAL A 25 -22.64 11.15 23.01
CA VAL A 25 -21.30 11.59 22.60
C VAL A 25 -20.50 12.14 23.79
N ALA A 26 -21.13 12.88 24.72
CA ALA A 26 -20.43 13.42 25.89
C ALA A 26 -19.96 12.33 26.86
N PHE A 27 -20.77 11.29 27.09
CA PHE A 27 -20.40 10.18 27.97
C PHE A 27 -19.28 9.31 27.39
N ASP A 28 -19.35 8.98 26.10
CA ASP A 28 -18.36 8.12 25.44
C ASP A 28 -16.97 8.79 25.32
N VAL A 29 -16.94 10.12 25.40
CA VAL A 29 -15.75 10.94 25.13
C VAL A 29 -15.13 11.49 26.42
N SER A 30 -15.79 11.29 27.58
CA SER A 30 -15.31 11.77 28.87
C SER A 30 -14.23 10.83 29.46
N PRO A 31 -13.08 11.34 29.95
CA PRO A 31 -12.66 12.75 30.00
C PRO A 31 -12.02 13.22 28.67
N PRO A 32 -12.15 14.51 28.31
CA PRO A 32 -11.62 15.03 27.05
C PRO A 32 -10.07 15.05 27.06
N LYS A 33 -9.45 14.31 26.14
CA LYS A 33 -7.98 14.25 25.97
C LYS A 33 -7.58 14.61 24.54
N LEU A 34 -7.72 15.90 24.19
CA LEU A 34 -7.50 16.44 22.84
C LEU A 34 -6.11 16.15 22.26
N LEU A 35 -5.11 15.88 23.11
CA LEU A 35 -3.73 15.59 22.69
C LEU A 35 -3.44 14.10 22.51
N GLN A 36 -4.34 13.21 22.95
CA GLN A 36 -4.13 11.76 22.85
C GLN A 36 -4.73 11.23 21.54
N PRO A 37 -3.93 10.62 20.65
CA PRO A 37 -4.41 10.08 19.38
C PRO A 37 -5.56 9.09 19.55
N ASP A 38 -5.49 8.23 20.56
CA ASP A 38 -6.53 7.23 20.83
C ASP A 38 -7.88 7.87 21.18
N TRP A 39 -7.86 8.97 21.94
CA TRP A 39 -9.05 9.72 22.26
C TRP A 39 -9.65 10.36 21.00
N LEU A 40 -8.82 10.97 20.14
CA LEU A 40 -9.27 11.58 18.88
C LEU A 40 -9.90 10.56 17.94
N LEU A 41 -9.33 9.36 17.86
CA LEU A 41 -9.88 8.26 17.07
C LEU A 41 -11.21 7.77 17.63
N ASN A 42 -11.28 7.54 18.94
CA ASN A 42 -12.51 7.11 19.59
C ASN A 42 -13.62 8.16 19.45
N PHE A 43 -13.29 9.44 19.58
CA PHE A 43 -14.21 10.54 19.32
C PHE A 43 -14.76 10.49 17.90
N GLY A 44 -13.88 10.45 16.88
CA GLY A 44 -14.31 10.44 15.49
C GLY A 44 -15.13 9.21 15.11
N ILE A 45 -14.80 8.04 15.67
CA ILE A 45 -15.55 6.80 15.46
C ILE A 45 -16.92 6.87 16.13
N THR A 46 -16.98 7.33 17.38
CA THR A 46 -18.23 7.48 18.14
C THR A 46 -19.17 8.45 17.43
N LEU A 47 -18.65 9.60 17.02
CA LEU A 47 -19.42 10.62 16.29
C LEU A 47 -19.97 10.07 14.96
N SER A 48 -19.16 9.34 14.20
CA SER A 48 -19.59 8.72 12.94
C SER A 48 -20.60 7.59 13.16
N ASN A 49 -20.48 6.79 14.21
CA ASN A 49 -21.42 5.70 14.49
C ASN A 49 -22.77 6.19 15.02
N THR A 50 -22.79 7.34 15.69
CA THR A 50 -24.01 7.92 16.29
C THR A 50 -24.69 8.93 15.38
N ILE A 51 -24.19 9.13 14.14
CA ILE A 51 -24.67 10.14 13.20
C ILE A 51 -26.16 10.01 12.82
N SER A 52 -26.70 8.79 12.84
CA SER A 52 -28.09 8.54 12.48
C SER A 52 -29.08 9.24 13.42
N ILE A 53 -28.75 9.35 14.71
CA ILE A 53 -29.60 9.95 15.74
C ILE A 53 -29.87 11.44 15.45
N PRO A 54 -28.85 12.32 15.34
CA PRO A 54 -29.08 13.73 15.06
C PRO A 54 -29.63 13.95 13.66
N PHE A 55 -29.29 13.09 12.70
CA PHE A 55 -29.83 13.17 11.35
C PHE A 55 -31.35 12.98 11.33
N VAL A 56 -31.84 11.90 11.95
CA VAL A 56 -33.29 11.66 12.09
C VAL A 56 -33.95 12.80 12.87
N GLY A 57 -33.30 13.28 13.95
CA GLY A 57 -33.82 14.41 14.73
C GLY A 57 -34.02 15.69 13.91
N ILE A 58 -33.04 16.05 13.07
CA ILE A 58 -33.13 17.22 12.19
C ILE A 58 -34.20 17.03 11.12
N VAL A 59 -34.28 15.84 10.50
CA VAL A 59 -35.30 15.54 9.49
C VAL A 59 -36.71 15.65 10.08
N LEU A 60 -36.93 15.19 11.31
CA LEU A 60 -38.24 15.33 11.98
C LEU A 60 -38.63 16.79 12.20
N VAL A 61 -37.68 17.65 12.61
CA VAL A 61 -37.93 19.08 12.76
C VAL A 61 -38.19 19.75 11.41
N TYR A 62 -37.46 19.33 10.36
CA TYR A 62 -37.67 19.80 9.00
C TYR A 62 -39.10 19.48 8.51
N VAL A 63 -39.52 18.21 8.64
CA VAL A 63 -40.88 17.77 8.27
C VAL A 63 -41.94 18.51 9.10
N ALA A 64 -41.72 18.69 10.40
CA ALA A 64 -42.63 19.45 11.26
C ALA A 64 -42.82 20.90 10.76
N SER A 65 -41.75 21.55 10.32
CA SER A 65 -41.80 22.92 9.78
C SER A 65 -42.53 23.02 8.45
N TYR A 66 -42.51 21.95 7.64
CA TYR A 66 -43.25 21.90 6.39
C TYR A 66 -44.76 21.78 6.61
N ILE A 67 -45.19 21.13 7.70
CA ILE A 67 -46.60 20.97 8.06
C ILE A 67 -47.19 22.27 8.62
N ASP A 68 -46.45 22.97 9.50
CA ASP A 68 -46.87 24.23 10.13
C ASP A 68 -45.68 25.19 10.25
N LEU A 69 -45.52 26.01 9.22
CA LEU A 69 -44.40 26.95 9.13
C LEU A 69 -44.44 27.98 10.24
N GLN A 70 -45.62 28.50 10.60
CA GLN A 70 -45.74 29.60 11.57
C GLN A 70 -45.39 29.15 12.99
N ALA A 71 -45.83 27.96 13.40
CA ALA A 71 -45.54 27.45 14.74
C ALA A 71 -44.05 27.07 14.92
N CYS A 72 -43.41 26.58 13.86
CA CYS A 72 -42.09 25.95 13.95
C CYS A 72 -40.92 26.77 13.36
N ASN A 73 -41.17 27.93 12.71
CA ASN A 73 -40.12 28.71 12.04
C ASN A 73 -38.92 29.03 12.95
N LYS A 74 -39.18 29.52 14.17
CA LYS A 74 -38.10 29.87 15.13
C LYS A 74 -37.24 28.67 15.50
N LEU A 75 -37.86 27.50 15.68
CA LEU A 75 -37.14 26.27 16.02
C LEU A 75 -36.36 25.74 14.82
N TYR A 76 -36.97 25.76 13.63
CA TYR A 76 -36.31 25.38 12.39
C TYR A 76 -35.01 26.16 12.18
N VAL A 77 -35.03 27.49 12.32
CA VAL A 77 -33.82 28.32 12.13
C VAL A 77 -32.73 27.95 13.14
N ARG A 78 -33.08 27.62 14.39
CA ARG A 78 -32.11 27.14 15.39
C ARG A 78 -31.52 25.79 15.00
N VAL A 79 -32.36 24.87 14.55
CA VAL A 79 -31.94 23.53 14.12
C VAL A 79 -31.10 23.58 12.84
N ALA A 80 -31.41 24.46 11.89
CA ALA A 80 -30.60 24.71 10.71
C ALA A 80 -29.20 25.23 11.08
N ARG A 81 -29.09 26.12 12.08
CA ARG A 81 -27.79 26.55 12.62
C ARG A 81 -27.04 25.41 13.31
N LEU A 82 -27.72 24.59 14.10
CA LEU A 82 -27.11 23.40 14.70
C LEU A 82 -26.64 22.41 13.63
N SER A 83 -27.40 22.23 12.54
CA SER A 83 -27.01 21.42 11.39
C SER A 83 -25.74 21.97 10.73
N ALA A 84 -25.64 23.29 10.56
CA ALA A 84 -24.42 23.93 10.06
C ALA A 84 -23.22 23.68 10.99
N LEU A 85 -23.43 23.78 12.31
CA LEU A 85 -22.38 23.48 13.31
C LEU A 85 -21.95 22.01 13.26
N LEU A 86 -22.89 21.08 13.14
CA LEU A 86 -22.60 19.66 12.99
C LEU A 86 -21.83 19.38 11.70
N ALA A 87 -22.23 19.99 10.57
CA ALA A 87 -21.51 19.87 9.32
C ALA A 87 -20.05 20.35 9.46
N MET A 88 -19.83 21.49 10.13
CA MET A 88 -18.48 21.98 10.43
C MET A 88 -17.72 21.02 11.36
N LEU A 89 -18.38 20.46 12.38
CA LEU A 89 -17.78 19.49 13.29
C LEU A 89 -17.30 18.24 12.53
N PHE A 90 -18.15 17.66 11.68
CA PHE A 90 -17.80 16.50 10.85
C PHE A 90 -16.70 16.82 9.83
N LEU A 91 -16.68 18.04 9.30
CA LEU A 91 -15.60 18.49 8.44
C LEU A 91 -14.28 18.59 9.20
N LEU A 92 -14.30 19.12 10.43
CA LEU A 92 -13.13 19.26 11.30
C LEU A 92 -12.61 17.91 11.82
N VAL A 93 -13.46 16.90 11.91
CA VAL A 93 -13.07 15.53 12.27
C VAL A 93 -12.12 14.92 11.24
N GLN A 94 -12.18 15.32 9.95
CA GLN A 94 -11.27 14.78 8.91
C GLN A 94 -9.78 15.05 9.19
N PRO A 95 -9.33 16.31 9.32
CA PRO A 95 -7.92 16.58 9.63
C PRO A 95 -7.52 16.01 11.00
N MET A 96 -8.45 15.94 11.95
CA MET A 96 -8.20 15.37 13.27
C MET A 96 -7.94 13.86 13.21
N LEU A 97 -8.74 13.11 12.45
CA LEU A 97 -8.53 11.68 12.20
C LEU A 97 -7.23 11.43 11.46
N ALA A 98 -6.90 12.26 10.45
CA ALA A 98 -5.65 12.16 9.72
C ALA A 98 -4.42 12.39 10.62
N PHE A 99 -4.48 13.39 11.50
CA PHE A 99 -3.44 13.66 12.49
C PHE A 99 -3.25 12.50 13.47
N ALA A 100 -4.34 11.98 14.04
CA ALA A 100 -4.28 10.88 14.99
C ALA A 100 -3.72 9.59 14.34
N LEU A 101 -4.11 9.30 13.11
CA LEU A 101 -3.54 8.26 12.26
C LEU A 101 -2.02 8.41 12.14
N TRP A 102 -1.58 9.58 11.69
CA TRP A 102 -0.17 9.88 11.47
C TRP A 102 0.65 9.71 12.75
N LYS A 103 0.15 10.26 13.87
CA LYS A 103 0.82 10.17 15.16
C LYS A 103 0.91 8.73 15.66
N ASN A 104 -0.17 7.94 15.56
CA ASN A 104 -0.14 6.52 15.88
C ASN A 104 0.88 5.73 15.04
N PHE A 105 1.02 6.06 13.75
CA PHE A 105 2.06 5.45 12.92
C PHE A 105 3.47 5.81 13.36
N GLN A 106 3.70 7.05 13.79
CA GLN A 106 5.00 7.46 14.33
C GLN A 106 5.31 6.74 15.64
N ASP A 107 4.36 6.70 16.57
CA ASP A 107 4.55 6.09 17.90
C ASP A 107 4.80 4.58 17.78
N LEU A 108 4.09 3.89 16.89
CA LEU A 108 4.33 2.48 16.60
C LEU A 108 5.70 2.23 15.96
N ARG A 109 6.17 3.12 15.07
CA ARG A 109 7.51 3.01 14.49
C ARG A 109 8.60 3.20 15.54
N VAL A 110 8.42 4.18 16.44
CA VAL A 110 9.35 4.43 17.55
C VAL A 110 9.37 3.22 18.48
N TYR A 111 8.20 2.76 18.92
CA TYR A 111 8.07 1.57 19.77
C TYR A 111 8.71 0.33 19.14
N ASN A 112 8.42 0.03 17.87
CA ASN A 112 9.01 -1.13 17.19
C ASN A 112 10.53 -1.01 17.03
N LYS A 113 11.04 0.21 16.79
CA LYS A 113 12.48 0.47 16.71
C LYS A 113 13.15 0.28 18.07
N GLU A 114 12.55 0.78 19.15
CA GLU A 114 13.05 0.60 20.51
C GLU A 114 13.06 -0.87 20.91
N GLN A 115 11.98 -1.61 20.65
CA GLN A 115 11.90 -3.05 20.89
C GLN A 115 12.93 -3.82 20.06
N SER A 116 13.09 -3.49 18.78
CA SER A 116 14.10 -4.11 17.92
C SER A 116 15.52 -3.86 18.45
N ASN A 117 15.83 -2.61 18.83
CA ASN A 117 17.12 -2.25 19.40
C ASN A 117 17.39 -2.98 20.73
N LEU A 118 16.39 -3.09 21.59
CA LEU A 118 16.49 -3.80 22.86
C LEU A 118 16.80 -5.29 22.63
N ILE A 119 16.10 -5.93 21.69
CA ILE A 119 16.31 -7.35 21.35
C ILE A 119 17.69 -7.58 20.71
N GLN A 120 18.13 -6.68 19.83
CA GLN A 120 19.45 -6.75 19.21
C GLN A 120 20.56 -6.61 20.27
N ARG A 121 20.44 -5.63 21.19
CA ARG A 121 21.39 -5.44 22.28
C ARG A 121 21.44 -6.67 23.19
N LYS A 122 20.29 -7.15 23.67
CA LYS A 122 20.23 -8.35 24.52
C LYS A 122 20.83 -9.58 23.83
N GLY A 123 20.52 -9.82 22.56
CA GLY A 123 21.09 -10.96 21.84
C GLY A 123 22.59 -10.82 21.58
N ALA A 124 23.10 -9.59 21.35
CA ALA A 124 24.53 -9.34 21.24
C ALA A 124 25.26 -9.57 22.57
N ASP A 125 24.67 -9.16 23.70
CA ASP A 125 25.23 -9.38 25.03
C ASP A 125 25.25 -10.88 25.38
N LEU A 126 24.17 -11.61 25.09
CA LEU A 126 24.11 -13.07 25.24
C LEU A 126 25.13 -13.78 24.34
N THR A 127 25.28 -13.35 23.09
CA THR A 127 26.27 -13.91 22.15
C THR A 127 27.68 -13.74 22.68
N ARG A 128 28.03 -12.54 23.17
CA ARG A 128 29.33 -12.25 23.79
C ARG A 128 29.56 -13.11 25.05
N ALA A 129 28.55 -13.24 25.91
CA ALA A 129 28.60 -14.10 27.08
C ALA A 129 28.88 -15.57 26.74
N ILE A 130 28.20 -16.11 25.72
CA ILE A 130 28.39 -17.50 25.27
C ILE A 130 29.80 -17.71 24.70
N GLN A 131 30.27 -16.78 23.88
CA GLN A 131 31.61 -16.87 23.26
C GLN A 131 32.71 -16.84 24.32
N ASN A 132 32.62 -15.91 25.29
CA ASN A 132 33.66 -15.68 26.31
C ASN A 132 33.68 -16.71 27.45
N SER A 133 32.63 -17.53 27.62
CA SER A 133 32.57 -18.51 28.72
C SER A 133 33.52 -19.69 28.47
N THR A 134 34.51 -19.93 29.33
CA THR A 134 35.49 -21.02 29.17
C THR A 134 34.99 -22.34 29.75
N THR A 135 34.11 -22.30 30.76
CA THR A 135 33.53 -23.49 31.41
C THR A 135 32.00 -23.50 31.35
N PHE A 136 31.39 -24.66 31.65
CA PHE A 136 29.93 -24.78 31.79
C PHE A 136 29.37 -23.92 32.93
N ALA A 137 30.10 -23.85 34.06
CA ALA A 137 29.69 -23.04 35.20
C ALA A 137 29.67 -21.55 34.84
N ASP A 138 30.71 -21.06 34.16
CA ASP A 138 30.76 -19.68 33.68
C ASP A 138 29.62 -19.36 32.72
N LEU A 139 29.32 -20.29 31.81
CA LEU A 139 28.22 -20.15 30.87
C LEU A 139 26.87 -20.04 31.60
N GLN A 140 26.61 -20.88 32.61
CA GLN A 140 25.37 -20.86 33.38
C GLN A 140 25.24 -19.58 34.22
N ILE A 141 26.32 -19.11 34.84
CA ILE A 141 26.36 -17.84 35.59
C ILE A 141 26.12 -16.66 34.64
N ASN A 142 26.78 -16.62 33.49
CA ASN A 142 26.61 -15.54 32.53
C ASN A 142 25.21 -15.50 31.92
N MET A 143 24.63 -16.66 31.60
CA MET A 143 23.27 -16.76 31.07
C MET A 143 22.24 -16.33 32.10
N SER A 144 22.33 -16.79 33.36
CA SER A 144 21.40 -16.38 34.42
C SER A 144 21.47 -14.88 34.71
N ARG A 145 22.67 -14.28 34.75
CA ARG A 145 22.87 -12.84 34.92
C ARG A 145 22.19 -12.01 33.83
N LEU A 146 22.19 -12.50 32.59
CA LEU A 146 21.57 -11.83 31.44
C LEU A 146 20.09 -12.20 31.24
N GLN A 147 19.48 -12.93 32.19
CA GLN A 147 18.11 -13.47 32.07
C GLN A 147 17.93 -14.31 30.80
N GLY A 148 18.98 -15.01 30.39
CA GLY A 148 18.96 -15.97 29.29
C GLY A 148 18.21 -17.26 29.67
N PRO A 149 17.88 -18.11 28.67
CA PRO A 149 17.26 -19.40 28.92
C PRO A 149 18.13 -20.27 29.84
N ASN A 150 17.48 -20.94 30.80
CA ASN A 150 18.18 -21.85 31.69
C ASN A 150 18.68 -23.07 30.90
N ILE A 151 19.93 -23.47 31.13
CA ILE A 151 20.53 -24.61 30.45
C ILE A 151 20.11 -25.87 31.23
N PRO A 152 19.37 -26.80 30.61
CA PRO A 152 18.93 -28.00 31.31
C PRO A 152 20.11 -28.90 31.67
N ASP A 153 20.04 -29.63 32.77
CA ASP A 153 21.14 -30.48 33.23
C ASP A 153 21.54 -31.55 32.21
N GLN A 154 20.61 -32.00 31.36
CA GLN A 154 20.91 -32.95 30.28
C GLN A 154 21.87 -32.38 29.23
N ALA A 155 21.90 -31.06 29.04
CA ALA A 155 22.82 -30.41 28.10
C ALA A 155 24.28 -30.46 28.56
N ARG A 156 24.56 -30.84 29.82
CA ARG A 156 25.92 -31.05 30.34
C ARG A 156 26.61 -32.28 29.75
N ALA A 157 25.84 -33.23 29.20
CA ALA A 157 26.40 -34.40 28.51
C ALA A 157 26.99 -34.07 27.13
N VAL A 158 26.65 -32.91 26.56
CA VAL A 158 27.11 -32.46 25.24
C VAL A 158 28.44 -31.70 25.40
N PRO A 159 29.45 -31.85 24.52
CA PRO A 159 30.67 -31.04 24.58
C PRO A 159 30.38 -29.53 24.52
N LEU A 160 31.09 -28.73 25.33
CA LEU A 160 30.86 -27.27 25.47
C LEU A 160 30.85 -26.53 24.13
N ALA A 161 31.76 -26.89 23.22
CA ALA A 161 31.86 -26.29 21.89
C ALA A 161 30.58 -26.47 21.06
N GLU A 162 29.94 -27.63 21.18
CA GLU A 162 28.70 -27.94 20.45
C GLU A 162 27.50 -27.26 21.12
N LEU A 163 27.45 -27.24 22.46
CA LEU A 163 26.42 -26.49 23.18
C LEU A 163 26.46 -24.99 22.85
N LYS A 164 27.65 -24.39 22.76
CA LYS A 164 27.81 -22.98 22.35
C LYS A 164 27.20 -22.73 20.97
N LYS A 165 27.46 -23.60 19.98
CA LYS A 165 26.88 -23.47 18.63
C LYS A 165 25.35 -23.54 18.68
N GLN A 166 24.80 -24.48 19.44
CA GLN A 166 23.34 -24.64 19.60
C GLN A 166 22.70 -23.40 20.24
N LEU A 167 23.32 -22.84 21.29
CA LEU A 167 22.83 -21.61 21.94
C LEU A 167 22.94 -20.39 21.03
N LEU A 168 24.03 -20.24 20.27
CA LEU A 168 24.17 -19.16 19.29
C LEU A 168 23.11 -19.26 18.19
N TYR A 169 22.87 -20.48 17.69
CA TYR A 169 21.83 -20.73 16.71
C TYR A 169 20.43 -20.43 17.24
N SER A 170 20.13 -20.80 18.50
CA SER A 170 18.83 -20.53 19.11
C SER A 170 18.60 -19.04 19.33
N ILE A 171 19.61 -18.27 19.76
CA ILE A 171 19.53 -16.81 19.87
C ILE A 171 19.29 -16.18 18.51
N GLN A 172 20.03 -16.60 17.48
CA GLN A 172 19.86 -16.06 16.13
C GLN A 172 18.44 -16.34 15.59
N THR A 173 17.94 -17.56 15.84
CA THR A 173 16.59 -17.97 15.44
C THR A 173 15.52 -17.19 16.21
N ALA A 174 15.71 -16.99 17.52
CA ALA A 174 14.83 -16.18 18.34
C ALA A 174 14.80 -14.73 17.85
N GLN A 175 15.96 -14.11 17.59
CA GLN A 175 16.03 -12.75 17.04
C GLN A 175 15.29 -12.63 15.70
N LYS A 176 15.48 -13.60 14.78
CA LYS A 176 14.75 -13.64 13.50
C LYS A 176 13.24 -13.81 13.70
N SER A 177 12.83 -14.68 14.62
CA SER A 177 11.41 -14.90 14.94
C SER A 177 10.76 -13.67 15.58
N PHE A 178 11.47 -12.97 16.45
CA PHE A 178 11.01 -11.70 17.01
C PHE A 178 10.91 -10.62 15.93
N ALA A 179 11.92 -10.51 15.06
CA ALA A 179 11.91 -9.54 13.96
C ALA A 179 10.73 -9.78 12.99
N SER A 180 10.35 -11.04 12.73
CA SER A 180 9.20 -11.37 11.89
C SER A 180 7.85 -11.19 12.59
N ARG A 181 7.81 -11.23 13.93
CA ARG A 181 6.60 -10.95 14.74
C ARG A 181 6.35 -9.47 14.96
N LEU A 182 7.34 -8.60 14.79
CA LEU A 182 7.14 -7.17 14.87
C LEU A 182 6.09 -6.76 13.82
N PRO A 183 5.03 -6.03 14.22
CA PRO A 183 3.91 -5.75 13.34
C PRO A 183 4.38 -4.90 12.17
N SER A 184 4.53 -5.55 11.01
CA SER A 184 4.76 -4.88 9.73
C SER A 184 3.57 -3.94 9.44
N PRO A 185 3.77 -2.79 8.77
CA PRO A 185 2.68 -1.94 8.26
C PRO A 185 1.63 -2.71 7.44
N THR A 186 1.99 -3.89 6.93
CA THR A 186 1.11 -4.78 6.15
C THR A 186 0.35 -5.81 6.99
N SER A 187 0.57 -5.88 8.32
CA SER A 187 -0.11 -6.84 9.19
C SER A 187 -1.62 -6.58 9.26
N ASP A 188 -2.40 -7.65 9.48
CA ASP A 188 -3.87 -7.57 9.47
C ASP A 188 -4.44 -6.65 10.57
N ALA A 189 -3.69 -6.44 11.66
CA ALA A 189 -4.00 -5.45 12.68
C ALA A 189 -4.11 -4.03 12.10
N TYR A 190 -3.17 -3.61 11.24
CA TYR A 190 -3.26 -2.31 10.58
C TYR A 190 -4.41 -2.25 9.57
N LYS A 191 -4.66 -3.34 8.83
CA LYS A 191 -5.78 -3.37 7.88
C LYS A 191 -7.12 -3.15 8.57
N ALA A 192 -7.31 -3.72 9.76
CA ALA A 192 -8.53 -3.51 10.55
C ALA A 192 -8.68 -2.04 10.97
N ILE A 193 -7.60 -1.42 11.44
CA ILE A 193 -7.55 0.00 11.84
C ILE A 193 -7.86 0.91 10.62
N TYR A 194 -7.19 0.68 9.49
CA TYR A 194 -7.43 1.41 8.25
C TYR A 194 -8.86 1.28 7.74
N LYS A 195 -9.44 0.06 7.75
CA LYS A 195 -10.83 -0.15 7.33
C LYS A 195 -11.79 0.62 8.23
N ARG A 196 -11.58 0.59 9.55
CA ARG A 196 -12.41 1.32 10.53
C ARG A 196 -12.32 2.83 10.30
N MET A 197 -11.11 3.36 10.06
CA MET A 197 -10.91 4.77 9.78
C MET A 197 -11.46 5.20 8.43
N ALA A 198 -11.24 4.44 7.36
CA ALA A 198 -11.79 4.74 6.05
C ALA A 198 -13.32 4.80 6.09
N ARG A 199 -13.95 3.85 6.81
CA ARG A 199 -15.39 3.89 7.07
C ARG A 199 -15.80 5.13 7.86
N ALA A 200 -15.11 5.46 8.95
CA ALA A 200 -15.42 6.64 9.76
C ALA A 200 -15.24 7.95 8.97
N SER A 201 -14.19 8.07 8.15
CA SER A 201 -13.95 9.21 7.25
C SER A 201 -15.03 9.33 6.19
N LEU A 202 -15.45 8.22 5.57
CA LEU A 202 -16.52 8.25 4.58
C LEU A 202 -17.86 8.67 5.20
N ILE A 203 -18.20 8.12 6.38
CA ILE A 203 -19.43 8.49 7.10
C ILE A 203 -19.41 9.96 7.52
N SER A 204 -18.28 10.48 7.98
CA SER A 204 -18.16 11.90 8.35
C SER A 204 -18.20 12.83 7.14
N LEU A 205 -17.68 12.42 5.96
CA LEU A 205 -17.89 13.16 4.71
C LEU A 205 -19.37 13.19 4.32
N LEU A 206 -20.04 12.04 4.34
CA LEU A 206 -21.48 11.96 4.10
C LEU A 206 -22.27 12.80 5.11
N GLY A 207 -21.84 12.79 6.37
CA GLY A 207 -22.40 13.63 7.43
C GLY A 207 -22.28 15.12 7.13
N THR A 208 -21.09 15.54 6.73
CA THR A 208 -20.81 16.94 6.34
C THR A 208 -21.76 17.39 5.22
N VAL A 209 -21.93 16.55 4.19
CA VAL A 209 -22.83 16.85 3.07
C VAL A 209 -24.29 16.82 3.53
N GLY A 210 -24.71 15.79 4.27
CA GLY A 210 -26.09 15.62 4.73
C GLY A 210 -26.55 16.76 5.63
N PHE A 211 -25.77 17.09 6.67
CA PHE A 211 -26.07 18.24 7.54
C PHE A 211 -25.91 19.58 6.82
N GLY A 212 -25.00 19.66 5.85
CA GLY A 212 -24.84 20.85 5.03
C GLY A 212 -26.02 21.13 4.11
N LEU A 213 -26.66 20.10 3.55
CA LEU A 213 -27.89 20.22 2.79
C LEU A 213 -29.08 20.64 3.67
N LEU A 214 -29.12 20.15 4.91
CA LEU A 214 -30.16 20.51 5.88
C LEU A 214 -29.95 21.88 6.54
N ALA A 215 -28.82 22.55 6.29
CA ALA A 215 -28.48 23.87 6.84
C ALA A 215 -29.04 25.04 6.00
N ILE A 216 -30.06 24.83 5.17
CA ILE A 216 -30.68 25.89 4.36
C ILE A 216 -31.62 26.73 5.22
N ASN A 217 -31.42 28.04 5.21
CA ASN A 217 -32.28 29.00 5.90
C ASN A 217 -33.59 29.19 5.09
N PRO A 218 -34.78 29.03 5.69
CA PRO A 218 -36.01 29.05 4.91
C PRO A 218 -36.39 30.48 4.50
N ASN A 219 -35.84 31.51 5.17
CA ASN A 219 -36.18 32.90 4.91
C ASN A 219 -35.32 33.53 3.81
N THR A 220 -34.12 32.98 3.55
CA THR A 220 -33.16 33.57 2.60
C THR A 220 -32.81 32.66 1.44
N GLU A 221 -33.27 31.39 1.47
CA GLU A 221 -32.95 30.31 0.52
C GLU A 221 -31.44 30.07 0.32
N LYS A 222 -30.60 30.68 1.15
CA LYS A 222 -29.15 30.56 1.10
C LYS A 222 -28.68 29.53 2.12
N ASN A 223 -27.74 28.70 1.70
CA ASN A 223 -27.08 27.78 2.61
C ASN A 223 -26.24 28.55 3.64
N ILE A 224 -26.52 28.33 4.93
CA ILE A 224 -25.85 29.01 6.03
C ILE A 224 -24.34 28.74 6.02
N LEU A 225 -23.90 27.55 5.58
CA LEU A 225 -22.48 27.22 5.46
C LEU A 225 -21.75 28.10 4.46
N ILE A 226 -22.35 28.41 3.30
CA ILE A 226 -21.73 29.27 2.29
C ILE A 226 -21.50 30.67 2.87
N LEU A 227 -22.46 31.17 3.67
CA LEU A 227 -22.32 32.44 4.36
C LEU A 227 -21.18 32.42 5.38
N TYR A 228 -21.08 31.35 6.18
CA TYR A 228 -19.97 31.20 7.13
C TYR A 228 -18.60 31.09 6.44
N PHE A 229 -18.46 30.26 5.41
CA PHE A 229 -17.21 30.13 4.65
C PHE A 229 -16.80 31.45 3.99
N LYS A 230 -17.77 32.21 3.47
CA LYS A 230 -17.53 33.55 2.93
C LYS A 230 -17.07 34.53 4.03
N SER A 231 -17.64 34.45 5.23
CA SER A 231 -17.30 35.34 6.35
C SER A 231 -15.92 35.10 6.95
N ILE A 232 -15.46 33.85 6.98
CA ILE A 232 -14.17 33.48 7.58
C ILE A 232 -12.99 33.76 6.61
N GLY A 233 -13.27 34.11 5.35
CA GLY A 233 -12.22 34.39 4.35
C GLY A 233 -11.39 33.15 3.96
N LEU A 234 -11.72 31.98 4.51
CA LEU A 234 -11.06 30.69 4.25
C LEU A 234 -11.16 30.24 2.78
N PHE A 235 -12.11 30.81 2.04
CA PHE A 235 -12.20 30.69 0.60
C PHE A 235 -12.11 32.07 -0.05
N GLY A 236 -10.88 32.55 -0.28
CA GLY A 236 -10.58 33.49 -1.38
C GLY A 236 -10.94 32.92 -2.77
N ILE A 237 -11.42 31.68 -2.80
CA ILE A 237 -11.97 31.00 -3.94
C ILE A 237 -13.41 31.50 -4.16
N THR A 238 -13.55 32.55 -4.94
CA THR A 238 -14.86 32.92 -5.49
C THR A 238 -15.43 31.73 -6.29
N PRO A 239 -16.75 31.50 -6.33
CA PRO A 239 -17.34 30.46 -7.18
C PRO A 239 -16.87 30.54 -8.64
N ALA A 240 -16.57 31.76 -9.12
CA ALA A 240 -15.95 32.02 -10.42
C ALA A 240 -14.55 31.37 -10.57
N SER A 241 -13.72 31.38 -9.53
CA SER A 241 -12.42 30.72 -9.53
C SER A 241 -12.52 29.19 -9.49
N ILE A 242 -13.55 28.63 -8.84
CA ILE A 242 -13.84 27.18 -8.90
C ILE A 242 -14.19 26.78 -10.34
N TYR A 243 -15.10 27.54 -10.97
CA TYR A 243 -15.48 27.30 -12.36
C TYR A 243 -14.29 27.43 -13.32
N LYS A 244 -13.45 28.46 -13.14
CA LYS A 244 -12.22 28.65 -13.91
C LYS A 244 -11.25 27.47 -13.72
N PHE A 245 -11.05 27.01 -12.49
CA PHE A 245 -10.21 25.85 -12.19
C PHE A 245 -10.73 24.57 -12.85
N TYR A 246 -12.04 24.29 -12.79
CA TYR A 246 -12.61 23.11 -13.47
C TYR A 246 -12.48 23.20 -14.99
N LYS A 247 -12.67 24.39 -15.57
CA LYS A 247 -12.48 24.62 -17.01
C LYS A 247 -11.03 24.38 -17.42
N GLU A 248 -10.07 24.97 -16.69
CA GLU A 248 -8.63 24.82 -16.94
C GLU A 248 -8.16 23.36 -16.70
N TYR A 249 -8.68 22.69 -15.67
CA TYR A 249 -8.41 21.28 -15.44
C TYR A 249 -8.96 20.40 -16.57
N ALA A 250 -10.17 20.69 -17.07
CA ALA A 250 -10.76 19.97 -18.19
C ALA A 250 -9.97 20.17 -19.49
N GLU A 251 -9.50 21.38 -19.77
CA GLU A 251 -8.62 21.68 -20.91
C GLU A 251 -7.27 20.95 -20.79
N ASN A 252 -6.62 21.03 -19.64
CA ASN A 252 -5.36 20.31 -19.36
C ASN A 252 -5.50 18.78 -19.49
N GLN A 253 -6.66 18.21 -19.12
CA GLN A 253 -6.92 16.78 -19.30
C GLN A 253 -7.13 16.40 -20.77
N ARG A 254 -7.74 17.28 -21.58
CA ARG A 254 -7.86 17.08 -23.03
C ARG A 254 -6.48 17.11 -23.69
N GLU A 255 -5.64 18.07 -23.32
CA GLU A 255 -4.26 18.17 -23.80
C GLU A 255 -3.42 16.95 -23.40
N LYS A 256 -3.50 16.51 -22.13
CA LYS A 256 -2.83 15.28 -21.69
C LYS A 256 -3.29 14.04 -22.44
N LYS A 257 -4.59 13.92 -22.76
CA LYS A 257 -5.10 12.80 -23.58
C LYS A 257 -4.56 12.85 -25.00
N GLN A 258 -4.45 14.04 -25.61
CA GLN A 258 -3.84 14.21 -26.93
C GLN A 258 -2.34 13.84 -26.90
N LEU A 259 -1.58 14.32 -25.91
CA LEU A 259 -0.17 13.97 -25.72
C LEU A 259 0.03 12.46 -25.44
N GLN A 260 -0.87 11.83 -24.69
CA GLN A 260 -0.87 10.38 -24.49
C GLN A 260 -1.17 9.61 -25.78
N GLY A 261 -2.02 10.14 -26.66
CA GLY A 261 -2.23 9.60 -28.02
C GLY A 261 -0.95 9.63 -28.84
N VAL A 262 -0.31 10.80 -28.92
CA VAL A 262 0.94 11.01 -29.68
C VAL A 262 2.08 10.13 -29.15
N THR A 263 2.22 9.99 -27.83
CA THR A 263 3.27 9.12 -27.24
C THR A 263 3.00 7.64 -27.49
N LYS A 264 1.74 7.19 -27.48
CA LYS A 264 1.38 5.81 -27.85
C LYS A 264 1.69 5.52 -29.31
N GLU A 265 1.41 6.46 -30.22
CA GLU A 265 1.74 6.32 -31.64
C GLU A 265 3.25 6.28 -31.88
N ARG A 266 4.02 7.17 -31.25
CA ARG A 266 5.50 7.14 -31.30
C ARG A 266 6.07 5.83 -30.77
N ARG A 267 5.51 5.27 -29.69
CA ARG A 267 5.92 3.95 -29.18
C ARG A 267 5.61 2.84 -30.18
N LYS A 268 4.42 2.85 -30.80
CA LYS A 268 4.03 1.87 -31.82
C LYS A 268 4.93 1.95 -33.06
N SER A 269 5.22 3.15 -33.57
CA SER A 269 6.11 3.32 -34.73
C SER A 269 7.53 2.86 -34.43
N THR A 270 8.08 3.19 -33.26
CA THR A 270 9.40 2.72 -32.81
C THR A 270 9.46 1.19 -32.73
N LEU A 271 8.41 0.56 -32.18
CA LEU A 271 8.34 -0.89 -32.03
C LEU A 271 8.21 -1.60 -33.38
N ASN A 272 7.45 -1.02 -34.31
CA ASN A 272 7.34 -1.52 -35.69
C ASN A 272 8.68 -1.41 -36.44
N TYR A 273 9.39 -0.29 -36.30
CA TYR A 273 10.73 -0.12 -36.87
C TYR A 273 11.72 -1.15 -36.31
N GLN A 274 11.75 -1.36 -35.00
CA GLN A 274 12.60 -2.39 -34.37
C GLN A 274 12.27 -3.80 -34.85
N ARG A 275 10.98 -4.12 -35.03
CA ARG A 275 10.54 -5.42 -35.58
C ARG A 275 11.00 -5.61 -37.02
N GLN A 276 10.92 -4.57 -37.85
CA GLN A 276 11.41 -4.62 -39.23
C GLN A 276 12.92 -4.81 -39.27
N LYS A 277 13.67 -4.06 -38.44
CA LYS A 277 15.13 -4.20 -38.34
C LYS A 277 15.55 -5.62 -37.93
N ARG A 278 14.93 -6.19 -36.90
CA ARG A 278 15.20 -7.58 -36.47
C ARG A 278 14.88 -8.60 -37.56
N LYS A 279 13.81 -8.40 -38.34
CA LYS A 279 13.48 -9.28 -39.47
C LYS A 279 14.56 -9.22 -40.56
N ALA A 280 15.06 -8.04 -40.88
CA ALA A 280 16.14 -7.86 -41.84
C ALA A 280 17.45 -8.53 -41.36
N GLU A 281 17.82 -8.34 -40.09
CA GLU A 281 18.99 -8.99 -39.49
C GLU A 281 18.89 -10.53 -39.52
N VAL A 282 17.71 -11.08 -39.22
CA VAL A 282 17.49 -12.54 -39.28
C VAL A 282 17.59 -13.07 -40.71
N LEU A 283 17.13 -12.32 -41.71
CA LEU A 283 17.26 -12.71 -43.11
C LEU A 283 18.73 -12.71 -43.55
N GLN A 284 19.47 -11.65 -43.22
CA GLN A 284 20.92 -11.58 -43.51
C GLN A 284 21.69 -12.73 -42.85
N LEU A 285 21.39 -13.04 -41.59
CA LEU A 285 22.02 -14.16 -40.89
C LEU A 285 21.69 -15.52 -41.53
N ARG A 286 20.47 -15.69 -42.04
CA ARG A 286 20.07 -16.90 -42.77
C ARG A 286 20.81 -17.03 -44.10
N GLU A 287 20.98 -15.94 -44.83
CA GLU A 287 21.75 -15.91 -46.08
C GLU A 287 23.21 -16.22 -45.83
N GLN A 288 23.82 -15.63 -44.81
CA GLN A 288 25.21 -15.91 -44.43
C GLN A 288 25.40 -17.38 -44.03
N LYS A 289 24.45 -17.97 -43.28
CA LYS A 289 24.49 -19.41 -42.94
C LYS A 289 24.33 -20.30 -44.16
N ARG A 290 23.53 -19.90 -45.16
CA ARG A 290 23.40 -20.64 -46.43
C ARG A 290 24.71 -20.63 -47.19
N GLN A 291 25.35 -19.46 -47.33
CA GLN A 291 26.65 -19.32 -47.97
C GLN A 291 27.71 -20.18 -47.27
N LEU A 292 27.82 -20.10 -45.94
CA LEU A 292 28.79 -20.90 -45.19
C LEU A 292 28.57 -22.41 -45.33
N ASN A 293 27.30 -22.85 -45.40
CA ASN A 293 26.98 -24.26 -45.64
C ASN A 293 27.32 -24.70 -47.08
N GLU A 294 27.12 -23.82 -48.07
CA GLU A 294 27.53 -24.08 -49.46
C GLU A 294 29.05 -24.17 -49.57
N ASP A 295 29.77 -23.24 -48.95
CA ASP A 295 31.24 -23.25 -48.89
C ASP A 295 31.77 -24.50 -48.21
N ARG A 296 31.17 -24.90 -47.09
CA ARG A 296 31.54 -26.14 -46.39
C ARG A 296 31.32 -27.38 -47.26
N LYS A 297 30.17 -27.48 -47.94
CA LYS A 297 29.90 -28.58 -48.88
C LYS A 297 30.90 -28.60 -50.03
N LEU A 298 31.29 -27.44 -50.54
CA LEU A 298 32.27 -27.31 -51.61
C LEU A 298 33.68 -27.72 -51.12
N ALA A 299 34.06 -27.33 -49.91
CA ALA A 299 35.31 -27.76 -49.28
C ALA A 299 35.34 -29.28 -49.06
N GLU A 300 34.25 -29.87 -48.55
CA GLU A 300 34.13 -31.32 -48.37
C GLU A 300 34.22 -32.07 -49.72
N ARG A 301 33.63 -31.54 -50.79
CA ARG A 301 33.77 -32.09 -52.16
C ARG A 301 35.22 -32.03 -52.64
N ARG A 302 35.88 -30.87 -52.49
CA ARG A 302 37.30 -30.71 -52.86
C ARG A 302 38.21 -31.64 -52.07
N GLN A 303 37.91 -31.87 -50.78
CA GLN A 303 38.68 -32.81 -49.96
C GLN A 303 38.49 -34.25 -50.44
N ARG A 304 37.26 -34.68 -50.71
CA ARG A 304 36.99 -36.02 -51.28
C ARG A 304 37.64 -36.21 -52.65
N GLU A 305 37.65 -35.19 -53.49
CA GLU A 305 38.34 -35.22 -54.79
C GLU A 305 39.86 -35.38 -54.60
N ARG A 306 40.47 -34.65 -53.66
CA ARG A 306 41.89 -34.81 -53.31
C ARG A 306 42.21 -36.21 -52.78
N GLU A 307 41.39 -36.73 -51.87
CA GLU A 307 41.54 -38.09 -51.33
C GLU A 307 41.45 -39.14 -52.44
N ARG A 308 40.51 -38.99 -53.38
CA ARG A 308 40.41 -39.86 -54.57
C ARG A 308 41.63 -39.77 -55.48
N MET A 309 42.16 -38.58 -55.70
CA MET A 309 43.38 -38.39 -56.51
C MET A 309 44.58 -39.06 -55.84
N LEU A 310 44.77 -38.88 -54.54
CA LEU A 310 45.82 -39.55 -53.76
C LEU A 310 45.67 -41.07 -53.76
N GLU A 311 44.44 -41.58 -53.64
CA GLU A 311 44.17 -43.03 -53.71
C GLU A 311 44.51 -43.60 -55.09
N LEU A 312 44.18 -42.87 -56.17
CA LEU A 312 44.56 -43.25 -57.53
C LEU A 312 46.08 -43.21 -57.75
N GLU A 313 46.77 -42.21 -57.19
CA GLU A 313 48.24 -42.13 -57.23
C GLU A 313 48.89 -43.30 -56.48
N HIS A 314 48.42 -43.61 -55.26
CA HIS A 314 48.89 -44.79 -54.52
C HIS A 314 48.63 -46.11 -55.26
N LYS A 315 47.45 -46.27 -55.88
CA LYS A 315 47.13 -47.45 -56.70
C LYS A 315 48.05 -47.55 -57.91
N ARG A 316 48.40 -46.43 -58.56
CA ARG A 316 49.36 -46.41 -59.67
C ARG A 316 50.77 -46.77 -59.21
N ALA A 317 51.25 -46.17 -58.11
CA ALA A 317 52.56 -46.46 -57.54
C ALA A 317 52.68 -47.95 -57.15
N ARG A 318 51.68 -48.51 -56.45
CA ARG A 318 51.65 -49.93 -56.09
C ARG A 318 51.59 -50.85 -57.30
N LYS A 319 50.89 -50.43 -58.37
CA LYS A 319 50.87 -51.19 -59.62
C LYS A 319 52.26 -51.20 -60.28
N GLN A 320 52.97 -50.07 -60.28
CA GLN A 320 54.34 -49.99 -60.77
C GLN A 320 55.30 -50.86 -59.95
N GLU A 321 55.21 -50.82 -58.61
CA GLU A 321 56.00 -51.71 -57.73
C GLU A 321 55.76 -53.19 -58.05
N LEU A 322 54.50 -53.60 -58.25
CA LEU A 322 54.16 -54.98 -58.62
C LEU A 322 54.65 -55.36 -60.02
N GLU A 323 54.59 -54.43 -60.98
CA GLU A 323 55.15 -54.62 -62.33
C GLU A 323 56.68 -54.77 -62.27
N GLU A 324 57.37 -53.96 -61.46
CA GLU A 324 58.82 -54.08 -61.23
C GLU A 324 59.21 -55.37 -60.50
N GLU A 325 58.43 -55.81 -59.50
CA GLU A 325 58.63 -57.08 -58.80
C GLU A 325 58.46 -58.28 -59.73
N GLN A 326 57.46 -58.25 -60.63
CA GLN A 326 57.27 -59.27 -61.65
C GLN A 326 58.43 -59.31 -62.65
N GLU A 327 58.85 -58.14 -63.16
CA GLU A 327 60.02 -58.07 -64.04
C GLU A 327 61.31 -58.57 -63.37
N GLN A 328 61.48 -58.35 -62.07
CA GLN A 328 62.62 -58.90 -61.32
C GLN A 328 62.51 -60.42 -61.10
N SER A 329 61.30 -60.93 -60.86
CA SER A 329 61.06 -62.37 -60.74
C SER A 329 61.34 -63.10 -62.06
N ASP A 330 60.93 -62.53 -63.20
CA ASP A 330 61.15 -63.14 -64.52
C ASP A 330 62.63 -63.11 -64.95
N ARG A 331 63.47 -62.27 -64.32
CA ARG A 331 64.92 -62.21 -64.57
C ARG A 331 65.77 -63.13 -63.69
N ARG A 332 65.21 -63.74 -62.64
CA ARG A 332 65.93 -64.65 -61.73
C ARG A 332 65.81 -66.10 -62.19
#